data_AF-X0WXP5-F1
#
_entry.id   AF-X0WXP5-F1
#
_cell.length_a   1.000
_cell.length_b   1.000
_cell.length_c   1.000
_cell.angle_alpha   90.00
_cell.angle_beta   90.00
_cell.angle_gamma   90.00
#
_symmetry.space_group_name_H-M   'P 1'
#
loop_
_entity.id
_entity.type
_entity.pdbx_description
1 polymer ?
#
loop_
_entity_poly.entity_id
_entity_poly.type
_entity_poly.pdbx_seq_one_letter_code
_entity_poly.pdbx_strand_id
1 'polypeptide(L)'
;RPEFALDDGASGASGLGSVMGAKNLKAVVVAGNQRPTPADPERLNALANRIIKMRRDTWKDWLESIPGRTRLRSCYGCPSGCFRKSYQHRGRRYKYFCQATHVYALAAMSYPGDAVEVSLLAARLCDHYGLDTTIMQPLINWLADCHREGVLGEAETGLPLSKIGGAEFIEALTRQIAHREGFGDLLAQGTIKAAEQVGGRARELLGASIISKASETRDYDPRLIPTNGLLYATEPRRPINQLHETAHSLWLWLNWHNKLED
;
A
#
# COMPACT_ATOMS: atom_id res chain seq x y z
N ARG A 1 25.91 4.01 -4.13
CA ARG A 1 25.33 5.31 -3.69
C ARG A 1 24.43 5.01 -2.48
N PRO A 2 24.36 5.86 -1.45
CA PRO A 2 23.43 5.63 -0.35
C PRO A 2 22.01 5.73 -0.91
N GLU A 3 21.34 4.58 -1.02
CA GLU A 3 19.96 4.47 -1.45
C GLU A 3 19.07 4.93 -0.29
N PHE A 4 18.36 6.04 -0.44
CA PHE A 4 17.34 6.45 0.53
C PHE A 4 16.21 5.42 0.50
N ALA A 5 16.04 4.64 1.57
CA ALA A 5 14.91 3.73 1.73
C ALA A 5 14.08 4.16 2.94
N LEU A 6 12.77 4.01 2.84
CA LEU A 6 11.82 4.30 3.91
C LEU A 6 11.80 3.13 4.92
N ASP A 7 12.77 3.12 5.84
CA ASP A 7 13.05 1.97 6.72
C ASP A 7 12.00 1.72 7.83
N ASP A 8 11.16 2.71 8.16
CA ASP A 8 10.21 2.59 9.30
C ASP A 8 8.86 3.27 9.13
N GLY A 9 8.60 4.00 8.05
CA GLY A 9 7.31 4.65 7.88
C GLY A 9 7.20 5.26 6.50
N ALA A 10 5.97 5.48 6.05
CA ALA A 10 5.72 6.21 4.82
C ALA A 10 4.52 7.13 5.01
N SER A 11 4.61 8.31 4.40
CA SER A 11 3.49 9.19 4.14
C SER A 11 3.53 9.48 2.63
N GLY A 12 3.08 8.49 1.85
CA GLY A 12 3.20 8.49 0.39
C GLY A 12 1.93 8.90 -0.35
N ALA A 13 0.79 8.91 0.34
CA ALA A 13 -0.49 9.14 -0.30
C ALA A 13 -0.68 10.59 -0.75
N SER A 14 -1.54 10.75 -1.77
CA SER A 14 -1.97 12.06 -2.30
C SER A 14 -0.83 12.93 -2.86
N GLY A 15 0.31 12.34 -3.24
CA GLY A 15 1.38 13.05 -3.95
C GLY A 15 2.19 14.03 -3.09
N LEU A 16 2.17 13.91 -1.76
CA LEU A 16 2.97 14.77 -0.88
C LEU A 16 4.47 14.71 -1.20
N GLY A 17 4.98 13.53 -1.59
CA GLY A 17 6.36 13.37 -2.07
C GLY A 17 6.65 14.20 -3.32
N SER A 18 5.70 14.31 -4.25
CA SER A 18 5.81 15.14 -5.44
C SER A 18 5.81 16.63 -5.09
N VAL A 19 5.01 17.07 -4.11
CA VAL A 19 5.02 18.47 -3.62
C VAL A 19 6.37 18.82 -2.99
N MET A 20 6.94 17.90 -2.21
CA MET A 20 8.28 18.05 -1.62
C MET A 20 9.36 18.15 -2.70
N GLY A 21 9.32 17.27 -3.71
CA GLY A 21 10.21 17.30 -4.86
C GLY A 21 10.09 18.58 -5.70
N ALA A 22 8.87 19.07 -5.94
CA ALA A 22 8.63 20.33 -6.66
C ALA A 22 9.21 21.56 -5.94
N LYS A 23 9.46 21.46 -4.63
CA LYS A 23 10.15 22.48 -3.84
C LYS A 23 11.66 22.26 -3.74
N ASN A 24 12.22 21.34 -4.52
CA ASN A 24 13.62 20.92 -4.46
C ASN A 24 14.07 20.49 -3.04
N LEU A 25 13.14 20.00 -2.22
CA LEU A 25 13.43 19.54 -0.87
C LEU A 25 13.68 18.03 -0.90
N LYS A 26 14.92 17.59 -0.63
CA LYS A 26 15.26 16.15 -0.67
C LYS A 26 14.94 15.41 0.63
N ALA A 27 15.20 16.04 1.76
CA ALA A 27 15.01 15.44 3.08
C ALA A 27 14.83 16.52 4.15
N VAL A 28 14.19 16.16 5.26
CA VAL A 28 14.17 16.91 6.50
C VAL A 28 14.75 16.01 7.58
N VAL A 29 15.85 16.44 8.21
CA VAL A 29 16.52 15.69 9.27
C VAL A 29 16.25 16.37 10.59
N VAL A 30 15.71 15.61 11.55
CA VAL A 30 15.37 16.12 12.89
C VAL A 30 16.09 15.27 13.92
N ALA A 31 16.76 15.92 14.86
CA ALA A 31 17.35 15.29 16.03
C ALA A 31 16.98 16.13 17.27
N GLY A 32 16.55 15.47 18.33
CA GLY A 32 16.13 16.14 19.56
C GLY A 32 16.17 15.20 20.76
N ASN A 33 16.54 15.75 21.90
CA ASN A 33 16.58 15.06 23.20
C ASN A 33 15.61 15.67 24.23
N GLN A 34 14.92 16.75 23.86
CA GLN A 34 13.92 17.40 24.70
C GLN A 34 12.65 16.53 24.76
N ARG A 35 12.11 16.34 25.96
CA ARG A 35 10.84 15.65 26.17
C ARG A 35 9.74 16.67 26.47
N PRO A 36 8.57 16.57 25.81
CA PRO A 36 7.41 17.38 26.19
C PRO A 36 7.00 17.09 27.65
N THR A 37 6.70 18.14 28.40
CA THR A 37 6.16 18.01 29.77
C THR A 37 4.63 17.94 29.71
N PRO A 38 4.00 16.83 30.13
CA PRO A 38 2.55 16.75 30.20
C PRO A 38 2.01 17.73 31.26
N ALA A 39 0.85 18.34 30.99
CA ALA A 39 0.15 19.18 31.97
C ALA A 39 -0.27 18.40 33.23
N ASP A 40 -0.58 17.10 33.06
CA ASP A 40 -0.94 16.17 34.13
C ASP A 40 -0.25 14.81 33.88
N PRO A 41 0.98 14.62 34.41
CA PRO A 41 1.75 13.39 34.19
C PRO A 41 1.11 12.14 34.79
N GLU A 42 0.44 12.26 35.93
CA GLU A 42 -0.20 11.13 36.62
C GLU A 42 -1.38 10.60 35.80
N ARG A 43 -2.25 11.51 35.34
CA ARG A 43 -3.39 11.15 34.50
C ARG A 43 -2.96 10.59 33.15
N LEU A 44 -1.92 11.15 32.53
CA LEU A 44 -1.38 10.61 31.28
C LEU A 44 -0.89 9.16 31.47
N ASN A 45 -0.14 8.89 32.55
CA ASN A 45 0.34 7.55 32.87
C ASN A 45 -0.82 6.58 33.17
N ALA A 46 -1.84 7.01 33.91
CA ALA A 46 -3.02 6.20 34.19
C ALA A 46 -3.77 5.82 32.89
N LEU A 47 -3.94 6.78 31.96
CA LEU A 47 -4.55 6.53 30.66
C LEU A 47 -3.72 5.59 29.78
N ALA A 48 -2.40 5.79 29.70
CA ALA A 48 -1.50 4.92 28.95
C ALA A 48 -1.58 3.46 29.46
N ASN A 49 -1.54 3.27 30.78
CA ASN A 49 -1.69 1.95 31.40
C ASN A 49 -3.05 1.32 31.11
N ARG A 50 -4.14 2.12 31.12
CA ARG A 50 -5.48 1.63 30.76
C ARG A 50 -5.53 1.17 29.31
N ILE A 51 -4.97 1.93 28.36
CA ILE A 51 -4.93 1.58 26.93
C ILE A 51 -4.16 0.28 26.72
N ILE A 52 -2.98 0.13 27.34
CA ILE A 52 -2.17 -1.09 27.24
C ILE A 52 -2.94 -2.32 27.75
N LYS A 53 -3.74 -2.17 28.81
CA LYS A 53 -4.59 -3.27 29.32
C LYS A 53 -5.74 -3.62 28.38
N MET A 54 -6.34 -2.64 27.70
CA MET A 54 -7.48 -2.87 26.80
C MET A 54 -7.07 -3.49 25.45
N ARG A 55 -5.86 -3.23 24.95
CA ARG A 55 -5.45 -3.58 23.56
C ARG A 55 -4.53 -4.79 23.45
N ARG A 56 -4.61 -5.78 24.36
CA ARG A 56 -3.70 -6.94 24.34
C ARG A 56 -3.84 -7.85 23.12
N ASP A 57 -4.98 -7.78 22.40
CA ASP A 57 -5.30 -8.76 21.34
C ASP A 57 -5.88 -8.14 20.05
N THR A 58 -5.81 -6.81 19.88
CA THR A 58 -6.40 -6.19 18.69
C THR A 58 -5.57 -6.51 17.44
N TRP A 59 -6.18 -7.17 16.45
CA TRP A 59 -5.59 -7.51 15.16
C TRP A 59 -4.48 -8.57 15.16
N LYS A 60 -4.51 -9.52 16.10
CA LYS A 60 -3.63 -10.69 16.04
C LYS A 60 -3.85 -11.46 14.73
N ASP A 61 -2.75 -11.89 14.12
CA ASP A 61 -2.71 -12.72 12.91
C ASP A 61 -3.45 -12.18 11.67
N TRP A 62 -3.83 -10.91 11.67
CA TRP A 62 -4.52 -10.24 10.55
C TRP A 62 -3.73 -10.23 9.24
N LEU A 63 -2.40 -10.15 9.36
CA LEU A 63 -1.49 -10.18 8.23
C LEU A 63 -0.61 -11.41 8.37
N GLU A 64 -0.55 -12.23 7.32
CA GLU A 64 0.29 -13.42 7.29
C GLU A 64 1.75 -13.07 7.62
N SER A 65 2.39 -13.91 8.42
CA SER A 65 3.82 -13.82 8.64
C SER A 65 4.53 -14.61 7.55
N ILE A 66 5.68 -14.14 7.08
CA ILE A 66 6.60 -15.00 6.33
C ILE A 66 7.50 -15.67 7.37
N PRO A 67 7.37 -17.00 7.60
CA PRO A 67 8.11 -17.71 8.63
C PRO A 67 9.62 -17.55 8.46
N GLY A 68 10.35 -17.40 9.56
CA GLY A 68 11.80 -17.18 9.54
C GLY A 68 12.24 -15.79 9.06
N ARG A 69 11.46 -15.08 8.22
CA ARG A 69 11.84 -13.79 7.64
C ARG A 69 11.30 -12.56 8.35
N THR A 70 10.02 -12.57 8.72
CA THR A 70 9.37 -11.41 9.35
C THR A 70 9.47 -11.45 10.87
N ARG A 71 9.54 -10.28 11.51
CA ARG A 71 9.55 -10.09 12.97
C ARG A 71 8.66 -8.91 13.36
N LEU A 72 7.88 -9.05 14.44
CA LEU A 72 7.04 -7.99 14.96
C LEU A 72 7.86 -6.74 15.29
N ARG A 73 7.33 -5.57 14.95
CA ARG A 73 7.97 -4.28 15.18
C ARG A 73 6.92 -3.19 15.40
N SER A 74 6.88 -2.65 16.61
CA SER A 74 6.02 -1.52 16.95
C SER A 74 6.62 -0.18 16.53
N CYS A 75 5.77 0.80 16.24
CA CYS A 75 6.19 2.20 16.11
C CYS A 75 6.67 2.76 17.46
N TYR A 76 7.45 3.84 17.42
CA TYR A 76 7.91 4.53 18.63
C TYR A 76 6.73 4.95 19.51
N GLY A 77 6.80 4.62 20.81
CA GLY A 77 5.79 5.00 21.80
C GLY A 77 4.42 4.33 21.64
N CYS A 78 4.27 3.33 20.76
CA CYS A 78 2.98 2.69 20.51
C CYS A 78 2.55 1.79 21.69
N PRO A 79 1.42 2.08 22.37
CA PRO A 79 0.89 1.22 23.43
C PRO A 79 0.00 0.09 22.89
N SER A 80 -0.26 0.08 21.57
CA SER A 80 -1.27 -0.79 20.95
C SER A 80 -0.71 -2.08 20.36
N GLY A 81 0.61 -2.16 20.10
CA GLY A 81 1.26 -3.39 19.65
C GLY A 81 0.63 -4.04 18.40
N CYS A 82 0.33 -3.27 17.35
CA CYS A 82 -0.28 -3.80 16.11
C CYS A 82 0.57 -4.91 15.45
N PHE A 83 -0.03 -5.67 14.52
CA PHE A 83 0.62 -6.72 13.71
C PHE A 83 1.72 -6.25 12.74
N ARG A 84 2.19 -5.01 12.86
CA ARG A 84 3.29 -4.47 12.07
C ARG A 84 4.54 -5.31 12.27
N LYS A 85 5.18 -5.66 11.15
CA LYS A 85 6.41 -6.45 11.11
C LYS A 85 7.50 -5.72 10.33
N SER A 86 8.70 -6.27 10.39
CA SER A 86 9.82 -5.92 9.55
C SER A 86 10.55 -7.18 9.10
N TYR A 87 11.34 -7.08 8.04
CA TYR A 87 12.22 -8.13 7.56
C TYR A 87 13.57 -7.53 7.15
N GLN A 88 14.58 -8.39 7.01
CA GLN A 88 15.90 -7.99 6.52
C GLN A 88 16.15 -8.51 5.11
N HIS A 89 16.83 -7.72 4.30
CA HIS A 89 17.31 -8.11 2.98
C HIS A 89 18.62 -7.37 2.70
N ARG A 90 19.69 -8.11 2.37
CA ARG A 90 21.03 -7.58 2.07
C ARG A 90 21.54 -6.57 3.12
N GLY A 91 21.41 -6.93 4.41
CA GLY A 91 21.86 -6.11 5.54
C GLY A 91 21.02 -4.86 5.83
N ARG A 92 19.92 -4.65 5.09
CA ARG A 92 18.98 -3.54 5.31
C ARG A 92 17.65 -4.06 5.83
N ARG A 93 16.97 -3.23 6.63
CA ARG A 93 15.68 -3.54 7.22
C ARG A 93 14.56 -2.83 6.46
N TYR A 94 13.51 -3.58 6.15
CA TYR A 94 12.33 -3.08 5.46
C TYR A 94 11.09 -3.31 6.31
N LYS A 95 10.09 -2.43 6.13
CA LYS A 95 8.78 -2.61 6.77
C LYS A 95 8.01 -3.75 6.09
N TYR A 96 7.21 -4.45 6.87
CA TYR A 96 6.26 -5.45 6.38
C TYR A 96 4.93 -5.17 7.08
N PHE A 97 4.05 -4.43 6.40
CA PHE A 97 2.82 -3.95 7.01
C PHE A 97 1.78 -3.52 5.99
N CYS A 98 0.53 -3.94 6.22
CA CYS A 98 -0.67 -3.46 5.56
C CYS A 98 -0.54 -3.49 4.02
N GLN A 99 -1.16 -2.56 3.30
CA GLN A 99 -1.31 -2.62 1.84
C GLN A 99 0.03 -2.76 1.08
N ALA A 100 1.15 -2.27 1.63
CA ALA A 100 2.46 -2.42 1.01
C ALA A 100 2.86 -3.89 0.79
N THR A 101 2.40 -4.82 1.61
CA THR A 101 2.66 -6.27 1.42
C THR A 101 1.80 -6.89 0.33
N HIS A 102 0.71 -6.23 -0.06
CA HIS A 102 -0.25 -6.73 -1.04
C HIS A 102 -0.12 -6.07 -2.41
N VAL A 103 0.74 -5.04 -2.56
CA VAL A 103 0.86 -4.22 -3.77
C VAL A 103 0.96 -5.02 -5.07
N TYR A 104 1.59 -6.19 -5.01
CA TYR A 104 1.84 -7.05 -6.16
C TYR A 104 1.53 -8.53 -5.90
N ALA A 105 0.95 -8.85 -4.74
CA ALA A 105 0.81 -10.24 -4.27
C ALA A 105 -0.04 -11.11 -5.21
N LEU A 106 -1.21 -10.62 -5.64
CA LEU A 106 -2.10 -11.37 -6.53
C LEU A 106 -1.47 -11.61 -7.91
N ALA A 107 -0.83 -10.59 -8.48
CA ALA A 107 -0.12 -10.72 -9.75
C ALA A 107 1.03 -11.73 -9.63
N ALA A 108 1.84 -11.64 -8.57
CA ALA A 108 2.96 -12.54 -8.33
C ALA A 108 2.52 -13.99 -8.09
N MET A 109 1.41 -14.21 -7.37
CA MET A 109 0.85 -15.55 -7.14
C MET A 109 0.34 -16.22 -8.43
N SER A 110 -0.05 -15.42 -9.42
CA SER A 110 -0.54 -15.90 -10.71
C SER A 110 0.56 -16.10 -11.74
N TYR A 111 1.83 -15.87 -11.37
CA TYR A 111 2.97 -15.93 -12.25
C TYR A 111 3.99 -16.97 -11.77
N PRO A 112 4.64 -17.74 -12.66
CA PRO A 112 5.63 -18.74 -12.26
C PRO A 112 6.82 -18.12 -11.51
N GLY A 113 7.17 -18.68 -10.34
CA GLY A 113 8.37 -18.31 -9.59
C GLY A 113 8.14 -18.16 -8.08
N ASP A 114 9.07 -17.50 -7.41
CA ASP A 114 8.97 -17.18 -5.98
C ASP A 114 8.10 -15.93 -5.78
N ALA A 115 6.78 -16.14 -5.70
CA ALA A 115 5.80 -15.07 -5.51
C ALA A 115 6.05 -14.23 -4.25
N VAL A 116 6.61 -14.84 -3.20
CA VAL A 116 6.92 -14.16 -1.94
C VAL A 116 8.07 -13.17 -2.16
N GLU A 117 9.18 -13.61 -2.75
CA GLU A 117 10.32 -12.72 -3.01
C GLU A 117 9.95 -11.60 -3.99
N VAL A 118 9.19 -11.90 -5.04
CA VAL A 118 8.76 -10.89 -6.03
C VAL A 118 7.81 -9.86 -5.41
N SER A 119 6.92 -10.27 -4.51
CA SER A 119 6.06 -9.34 -3.76
C SER A 119 6.88 -8.44 -2.82
N LEU A 120 7.88 -9.01 -2.13
CA LEU A 120 8.81 -8.22 -1.30
C LEU A 120 9.65 -7.27 -2.16
N LEU A 121 10.07 -7.67 -3.36
CA LEU A 121 10.76 -6.81 -4.31
C LEU A 121 9.89 -5.62 -4.72
N ALA A 122 8.63 -5.86 -5.10
CA ALA A 122 7.70 -4.80 -5.46
C ALA A 122 7.54 -3.75 -4.35
N ALA A 123 7.38 -4.19 -3.11
CA ALA A 123 7.31 -3.31 -1.94
C ALA A 123 8.60 -2.50 -1.75
N ARG A 124 9.78 -3.13 -1.89
CA ARG A 124 11.08 -2.45 -1.80
C ARG A 124 11.27 -1.40 -2.90
N LEU A 125 10.86 -1.69 -4.13
CA LEU A 125 10.95 -0.76 -5.24
C LEU A 125 10.03 0.45 -5.04
N CYS A 126 8.80 0.23 -4.57
CA CYS A 126 7.90 1.32 -4.22
C CYS A 126 8.50 2.20 -3.11
N ASP A 127 9.06 1.60 -2.07
CA ASP A 127 9.73 2.33 -1.00
C ASP A 127 10.99 3.09 -1.46
N HIS A 128 11.75 2.50 -2.39
CA HIS A 128 12.96 3.10 -2.95
C HIS A 128 12.64 4.34 -3.79
N TYR A 129 11.63 4.24 -4.66
CA TYR A 129 11.22 5.34 -5.54
C TYR A 129 10.22 6.30 -4.88
N GLY A 130 9.71 5.99 -3.68
CA GLY A 130 8.71 6.80 -3.00
C GLY A 130 7.33 6.74 -3.67
N LEU A 131 6.97 5.58 -4.22
CA LEU A 131 5.70 5.34 -4.90
C LEU A 131 4.63 4.86 -3.92
N ASP A 132 3.41 5.36 -4.08
CA ASP A 132 2.28 4.95 -3.25
C ASP A 132 1.77 3.57 -3.68
N THR A 133 2.01 2.57 -2.83
CA THR A 133 1.59 1.20 -3.06
C THR A 133 0.07 1.07 -3.24
N THR A 134 -0.72 1.98 -2.67
CA THR A 134 -2.19 1.96 -2.77
C THR A 134 -2.71 2.40 -4.14
N ILE A 135 -1.88 3.10 -4.91
CA ILE A 135 -2.15 3.51 -6.29
C ILE A 135 -1.45 2.57 -7.28
N MET A 136 -0.25 2.10 -6.93
CA MET A 136 0.48 1.13 -7.75
C MET A 136 -0.31 -0.16 -7.98
N GLN A 137 -0.95 -0.71 -6.95
CA GLN A 137 -1.73 -1.94 -7.07
C GLN A 137 -2.88 -1.84 -8.10
N PRO A 138 -3.82 -0.88 -7.99
CA PRO A 138 -4.90 -0.75 -8.98
C PRO A 138 -4.40 -0.33 -10.37
N LEU A 139 -3.27 0.39 -10.45
CA LEU A 139 -2.60 0.70 -11.73
C LEU A 139 -2.12 -0.58 -12.40
N ILE A 140 -1.46 -1.48 -11.66
CA ILE A 140 -0.98 -2.77 -12.16
C ILE A 140 -2.16 -3.63 -12.64
N ASN A 141 -3.24 -3.68 -11.86
CA ASN A 141 -4.45 -4.41 -12.25
C ASN A 141 -5.07 -3.84 -13.53
N TRP A 142 -5.16 -2.51 -13.64
CA TRP A 142 -5.66 -1.85 -14.84
C TRP A 142 -4.80 -2.12 -16.08
N LEU A 143 -3.46 -2.11 -15.94
CA LEU A 143 -2.55 -2.50 -17.02
C LEU A 143 -2.75 -3.96 -17.43
N ALA A 144 -2.95 -4.87 -16.47
CA ALA A 144 -3.23 -6.28 -16.75
C ALA A 144 -4.54 -6.45 -17.52
N ASP A 145 -5.59 -5.73 -17.14
CA ASP A 145 -6.88 -5.75 -17.82
C ASP A 145 -6.78 -5.18 -19.24
N CYS A 146 -6.10 -4.04 -19.41
CA CYS A 146 -5.87 -3.44 -20.73
C CYS A 146 -5.05 -4.37 -21.64
N HIS A 147 -4.03 -5.03 -21.10
CA HIS A 147 -3.22 -5.98 -21.86
C HIS A 147 -4.03 -7.21 -22.29
N ARG A 148 -4.80 -7.78 -21.36
CA ARG A 148 -5.65 -8.95 -21.62
C ARG A 148 -6.70 -8.69 -22.70
N GLU A 149 -7.21 -7.47 -22.78
CA GLU A 149 -8.17 -7.07 -23.80
C GLU A 149 -7.53 -6.50 -25.09
N GLY A 150 -6.20 -6.50 -25.20
CA GLY A 150 -5.49 -6.00 -26.37
C GLY A 150 -5.55 -4.48 -26.55
N VAL A 151 -5.92 -3.74 -25.51
CA VAL A 151 -6.00 -2.27 -25.50
C VAL A 151 -4.62 -1.64 -25.34
N LEU A 152 -3.74 -2.28 -24.56
CA LEU A 152 -2.35 -1.86 -24.38
C LEU A 152 -1.38 -3.02 -24.67
N GLY A 153 -0.37 -2.75 -25.50
CA GLY A 153 0.68 -3.67 -25.89
C GLY A 153 2.08 -3.29 -25.38
N GLU A 154 3.03 -4.21 -25.48
CA GLU A 154 4.41 -3.97 -25.05
C GLU A 154 5.14 -2.97 -25.96
N ALA A 155 4.82 -2.97 -27.26
CA ALA A 155 5.48 -2.08 -28.23
C ALA A 155 5.16 -0.60 -27.97
N GLU A 156 3.93 -0.27 -27.59
CA GLU A 156 3.51 1.11 -27.31
C GLU A 156 3.89 1.55 -25.89
N THR A 157 3.79 0.63 -24.92
CA THR A 157 4.08 0.97 -23.51
C THR A 157 5.57 0.91 -23.19
N GLY A 158 6.35 0.12 -23.94
CA GLY A 158 7.72 -0.24 -23.57
C GLY A 158 7.80 -1.06 -22.28
N LEU A 159 6.68 -1.57 -21.76
CA LEU A 159 6.60 -2.40 -20.57
C LEU A 159 6.42 -3.87 -20.98
N PRO A 160 7.05 -4.83 -20.28
CA PRO A 160 6.84 -6.25 -20.54
C PRO A 160 5.51 -6.71 -19.94
N LEU A 161 4.38 -6.27 -20.51
CA LEU A 161 3.02 -6.52 -20.01
C LEU A 161 2.69 -8.03 -19.95
N SER A 162 3.29 -8.85 -20.81
CA SER A 162 3.17 -10.32 -20.76
C SER A 162 3.79 -10.94 -19.51
N LYS A 163 4.64 -10.18 -18.80
CA LYS A 163 5.35 -10.59 -17.58
C LYS A 163 4.76 -9.98 -16.32
N ILE A 164 3.52 -9.48 -16.35
CA ILE A 164 2.84 -9.03 -15.12
C ILE A 164 2.78 -10.19 -14.12
N GLY A 165 3.24 -9.91 -12.90
CA GLY A 165 3.52 -10.87 -11.83
C GLY A 165 5.00 -11.22 -11.66
N GLY A 166 5.82 -11.04 -12.70
CA GLY A 166 7.28 -11.25 -12.66
C GLY A 166 8.07 -10.04 -12.14
N ALA A 167 9.36 -10.27 -11.85
CA ALA A 167 10.28 -9.22 -11.40
C ALA A 167 10.58 -8.20 -12.50
N GLU A 168 10.71 -8.66 -13.75
CA GLU A 168 11.07 -7.81 -14.88
C GLU A 168 10.01 -6.73 -15.14
N PHE A 169 8.72 -7.06 -14.99
CA PHE A 169 7.65 -6.09 -15.13
C PHE A 169 7.68 -5.05 -14.01
N ILE A 170 7.75 -5.47 -12.75
CA ILE A 170 7.67 -4.51 -11.64
C ILE A 170 8.90 -3.60 -11.57
N GLU A 171 10.08 -4.11 -11.93
CA GLU A 171 11.30 -3.30 -12.08
C GLU A 171 11.17 -2.27 -13.21
N ALA A 172 10.68 -2.69 -14.39
CA ALA A 172 10.47 -1.79 -15.51
C ALA A 172 9.41 -0.73 -15.21
N LEU A 173 8.26 -1.13 -14.65
CA LEU A 173 7.15 -0.25 -14.32
C LEU A 173 7.56 0.83 -13.31
N THR A 174 8.13 0.41 -12.18
CA THR A 174 8.51 1.35 -11.11
C THR A 174 9.58 2.32 -11.58
N ARG A 175 10.57 1.86 -12.36
CA ARG A 175 11.58 2.72 -12.99
C ARG A 175 10.94 3.72 -13.96
N GLN A 176 10.15 3.25 -14.92
CA GLN A 176 9.56 4.13 -15.94
C GLN A 176 8.69 5.22 -15.31
N ILE A 177 7.88 4.89 -14.30
CA ILE A 177 7.06 5.87 -13.56
C ILE A 177 7.96 6.85 -12.80
N ALA A 178 8.90 6.35 -12.01
CA ALA A 178 9.74 7.19 -11.15
C ALA A 178 10.62 8.17 -11.94
N HIS A 179 11.09 7.74 -13.11
CA HIS A 179 11.93 8.55 -14.00
C HIS A 179 11.14 9.27 -15.10
N ARG A 180 9.81 9.08 -15.18
CA ARG A 180 8.96 9.62 -16.25
C ARG A 180 9.49 9.28 -17.64
N GLU A 181 9.89 8.02 -17.83
CA GLU A 181 10.45 7.52 -19.09
C GLU A 181 9.34 6.88 -19.95
N GLY A 182 9.21 7.31 -21.21
CA GLY A 182 8.27 6.72 -22.17
C GLY A 182 6.81 6.77 -21.67
N PHE A 183 6.14 5.62 -21.70
CA PHE A 183 4.77 5.48 -21.19
C PHE A 183 4.66 5.72 -19.67
N GLY A 184 5.78 5.61 -18.95
CA GLY A 184 5.87 5.94 -17.54
C GLY A 184 5.53 7.39 -17.20
N ASP A 185 5.76 8.37 -18.10
CA ASP A 185 5.37 9.77 -17.84
C ASP A 185 3.84 9.92 -17.77
N LEU A 186 3.12 9.20 -18.63
CA LEU A 186 1.67 9.14 -18.60
C LEU A 186 1.17 8.49 -17.31
N LEU A 187 1.73 7.33 -16.96
CA LEU A 187 1.38 6.61 -15.74
C LEU A 187 1.69 7.41 -14.47
N ALA A 188 2.73 8.24 -14.48
CA ALA A 188 3.10 9.13 -13.37
C ALA A 188 2.08 10.26 -13.11
N GLN A 189 1.07 10.44 -13.97
CA GLN A 189 -0.08 11.33 -13.73
C GLN A 189 -1.22 10.64 -12.95
N GLY A 190 -1.11 9.33 -12.69
CA GLY A 190 -2.13 8.51 -12.05
C GLY A 190 -3.05 7.79 -13.04
N THR A 191 -3.60 6.66 -12.61
CA THR A 191 -4.32 5.72 -13.48
C THR A 191 -5.55 6.33 -14.16
N ILE A 192 -6.32 7.18 -13.47
CA ILE A 192 -7.50 7.83 -14.05
C ILE A 192 -7.10 8.70 -15.26
N LYS A 193 -6.11 9.58 -15.09
CA LYS A 193 -5.64 10.44 -16.18
C LYS A 193 -5.02 9.64 -17.32
N ALA A 194 -4.23 8.61 -16.98
CA ALA A 194 -3.65 7.72 -17.98
C ALA A 194 -4.73 7.06 -18.83
N ALA A 195 -5.78 6.51 -18.21
CA ALA A 195 -6.88 5.87 -18.91
C ALA A 195 -7.75 6.86 -19.70
N GLU A 196 -7.93 8.09 -19.22
CA GLU A 196 -8.62 9.16 -19.98
C GLU A 196 -7.86 9.53 -21.25
N GLN A 197 -6.52 9.58 -21.18
CA GLN A 197 -5.67 9.93 -22.32
C GLN A 197 -5.53 8.79 -23.33
N VAL A 198 -5.49 7.53 -22.88
CA VAL A 198 -5.57 6.36 -23.76
C VAL A 198 -6.97 6.29 -24.41
N GLY A 199 -8.02 6.59 -23.64
CA GLY A 199 -9.39 6.65 -24.12
C GLY A 199 -10.01 5.27 -24.39
N GLY A 200 -11.21 5.30 -25.00
CA GLY A 200 -11.96 4.11 -25.41
C GLY A 200 -12.11 3.07 -24.31
N ARG A 201 -11.78 1.82 -24.64
CA ARG A 201 -11.91 0.68 -23.72
C ARG A 201 -11.05 0.80 -22.47
N ALA A 202 -9.91 1.49 -22.54
CA ALA A 202 -9.02 1.68 -21.39
C ALA A 202 -9.71 2.46 -20.26
N ARG A 203 -10.55 3.45 -20.62
CA ARG A 203 -11.35 4.24 -19.67
C ARG A 203 -12.44 3.38 -19.00
N GLU A 204 -13.09 2.51 -19.76
CA GLU A 204 -14.14 1.63 -19.23
C GLU A 204 -13.59 0.64 -18.19
N LEU A 205 -12.36 0.16 -18.41
CA LEU A 205 -11.68 -0.78 -17.52
C LEU A 205 -11.29 -0.20 -16.15
N LEU A 206 -11.25 1.13 -15.99
CA LEU A 206 -11.05 1.75 -14.67
C LEU A 206 -12.05 1.23 -13.62
N GLY A 207 -13.30 1.02 -14.06
CA GLY A 207 -14.41 0.57 -13.23
C GLY A 207 -14.27 -0.87 -12.74
N ALA A 208 -13.22 -1.61 -13.08
CA ALA A 208 -12.93 -2.92 -12.48
C ALA A 208 -12.11 -2.78 -11.18
N SER A 209 -11.08 -1.93 -11.21
CA SER A 209 -10.04 -1.88 -10.18
C SER A 209 -10.06 -0.63 -9.31
N ILE A 210 -10.68 0.46 -9.77
CA ILE A 210 -10.66 1.77 -9.10
C ILE A 210 -12.04 2.09 -8.52
N ILE A 211 -12.04 2.69 -7.33
CA ILE A 211 -13.26 3.05 -6.61
C ILE A 211 -13.41 4.54 -6.33
N SER A 212 -12.30 5.28 -6.17
CA SER A 212 -12.33 6.68 -5.77
C SER A 212 -11.62 7.59 -6.78
N LYS A 213 -11.90 8.90 -6.67
CA LYS A 213 -11.25 9.94 -7.50
C LYS A 213 -9.74 10.02 -7.28
N ALA A 214 -9.22 9.43 -6.19
CA ALA A 214 -7.80 9.36 -5.91
C ALA A 214 -7.11 8.15 -6.60
N SER A 215 -7.80 7.40 -7.47
CA SER A 215 -7.31 6.15 -8.08
C SER A 215 -7.08 5.02 -7.06
N GLU A 216 -7.82 5.01 -5.96
CA GLU A 216 -7.70 3.98 -4.93
C GLU A 216 -8.30 2.66 -5.38
N THR A 217 -7.74 1.56 -4.86
CA THR A 217 -8.19 0.20 -5.11
C THR A 217 -9.55 -0.10 -4.51
N ARG A 218 -10.26 -1.07 -5.09
CA ARG A 218 -11.57 -1.58 -4.64
C ARG A 218 -11.45 -2.72 -3.61
N ASP A 219 -10.58 -2.57 -2.62
CA ASP A 219 -10.37 -3.59 -1.57
C ASP A 219 -11.46 -3.60 -0.49
N TYR A 220 -12.24 -2.52 -0.36
CA TYR A 220 -13.39 -2.42 0.54
C TYR A 220 -14.68 -2.11 -0.23
N ASP A 221 -15.07 -2.98 -1.16
CA ASP A 221 -16.13 -2.73 -2.13
C ASP A 221 -17.51 -2.42 -1.46
N PRO A 222 -18.12 -1.26 -1.72
CA PRO A 222 -19.41 -0.88 -1.16
C PRO A 222 -20.57 -1.71 -1.70
N ARG A 223 -20.38 -2.47 -2.79
CA ARG A 223 -21.36 -3.45 -3.27
C ARG A 223 -21.44 -4.66 -2.34
N LEU A 224 -20.36 -4.94 -1.59
CA LEU A 224 -20.31 -5.99 -0.57
C LEU A 224 -20.57 -5.44 0.84
N ILE A 225 -20.14 -4.21 1.10
CA ILE A 225 -20.26 -3.54 2.40
C ILE A 225 -20.96 -2.17 2.19
N PRO A 226 -22.30 -2.13 2.12
CA PRO A 226 -23.04 -0.92 1.72
C PRO A 226 -22.71 0.35 2.50
N THR A 227 -22.37 0.23 3.79
CA THR A 227 -21.95 1.35 4.65
C THR A 227 -20.71 2.07 4.13
N ASN A 228 -19.81 1.38 3.42
CA ASN A 228 -18.62 1.98 2.83
C ASN A 228 -18.94 2.93 1.68
N GLY A 229 -20.12 2.81 1.05
CA GLY A 229 -20.52 3.70 -0.04
C GLY A 229 -20.58 5.16 0.42
N LEU A 230 -21.11 5.40 1.63
CA LEU A 230 -21.14 6.73 2.21
C LEU A 230 -19.73 7.25 2.51
N LEU A 231 -18.87 6.41 3.09
CA LEU A 231 -17.48 6.76 3.39
C LEU A 231 -16.72 7.21 2.13
N TYR A 232 -16.82 6.47 1.03
CA TYR A 232 -16.20 6.89 -0.24
C TYR A 232 -16.81 8.16 -0.83
N ALA A 233 -18.10 8.42 -0.59
CA ALA A 233 -18.78 9.60 -1.11
C ALA A 233 -18.46 10.88 -0.33
N THR A 234 -18.26 10.79 0.99
CA THR A 234 -18.19 11.96 1.89
C THR A 234 -16.79 12.26 2.42
N GLU A 235 -15.89 11.28 2.46
CA GLU A 235 -14.56 11.49 3.04
C GLU A 235 -13.60 12.15 2.06
N PRO A 236 -12.82 13.16 2.50
CA PRO A 236 -11.92 13.91 1.61
C PRO A 236 -10.67 13.09 1.21
N ARG A 237 -10.40 11.99 1.91
CA ARG A 237 -9.29 11.06 1.69
C ARG A 237 -9.74 9.66 2.08
N ARG A 238 -8.99 8.64 1.67
CA ARG A 238 -9.24 7.25 2.08
C ARG A 238 -9.47 7.11 3.58
N PRO A 239 -10.68 6.74 4.03
CA PRO A 239 -10.99 6.60 5.44
C PRO A 239 -10.62 5.18 5.92
N ILE A 240 -9.35 4.80 5.78
CA ILE A 240 -8.90 3.41 5.95
C ILE A 240 -9.26 2.82 7.33
N ASN A 241 -9.23 3.65 8.38
CA ASN A 241 -9.60 3.20 9.72
C ASN A 241 -11.08 2.81 9.80
N GLN A 242 -11.95 3.62 9.21
CA GLN A 242 -13.39 3.36 9.15
C GLN A 242 -13.70 2.17 8.24
N LEU A 243 -13.03 2.08 7.08
CA LEU A 243 -13.15 0.95 6.15
C LEU A 243 -12.71 -0.37 6.80
N HIS A 244 -11.63 -0.34 7.58
CA HIS A 244 -11.18 -1.48 8.37
C HIS A 244 -12.21 -1.86 9.44
N GLU A 245 -12.75 -0.90 10.18
CA GLU A 245 -13.72 -1.19 11.25
C GLU A 245 -14.97 -1.89 10.70
N THR A 246 -15.54 -1.36 9.61
CA THR A 246 -16.75 -1.94 8.99
C THR A 246 -16.48 -3.32 8.39
N ALA A 247 -15.33 -3.51 7.72
CA ALA A 247 -14.98 -4.77 7.09
C ALA A 247 -14.52 -5.83 8.09
N HIS A 248 -13.85 -5.42 9.17
CA HIS A 248 -13.33 -6.32 10.20
C HIS A 248 -14.46 -7.06 10.91
N SER A 249 -15.49 -6.34 11.34
CA SER A 249 -16.64 -6.96 12.00
C SER A 249 -17.35 -7.98 11.10
N LEU A 250 -17.48 -7.67 9.80
CA LEU A 250 -18.08 -8.60 8.83
C LEU A 250 -17.19 -9.83 8.62
N TRP A 251 -15.87 -9.65 8.55
CA TRP A 251 -14.92 -10.75 8.40
C TRP A 251 -14.90 -11.68 9.61
N LEU A 252 -14.89 -11.13 10.83
CA LEU A 252 -15.01 -11.92 12.06
C LEU A 252 -16.33 -12.71 12.10
N TRP A 253 -17.44 -12.07 11.75
CA TRP A 253 -18.73 -12.76 11.65
C TRP A 253 -18.69 -13.91 10.64
N LEU A 254 -18.04 -13.70 9.48
CA LEU A 254 -17.91 -14.73 8.45
C LEU A 254 -17.04 -15.91 8.92
N ASN A 255 -15.94 -15.65 9.62
CA ASN A 255 -15.10 -16.70 10.18
C ASN A 255 -15.84 -17.51 11.22
N TRP A 256 -16.54 -16.84 12.14
CA TRP A 256 -17.39 -17.50 13.13
C TRP A 256 -18.47 -18.36 12.45
N HIS A 257 -19.18 -17.82 11.46
CA HIS A 257 -20.21 -18.53 10.71
C HIS A 257 -19.64 -19.78 9.99
N ASN A 258 -18.45 -19.64 9.40
CA ASN A 258 -17.77 -20.71 8.68
C ASN A 258 -16.99 -21.66 9.59
N LYS A 259 -17.00 -21.46 10.91
CA LYS A 259 -16.27 -22.26 11.90
C LYS A 259 -14.77 -22.30 11.62
N LEU A 260 -14.22 -21.15 11.21
CA LEU A 260 -12.79 -20.95 10.98
C LEU A 260 -12.07 -20.37 12.21
N GLU A 261 -12.82 -20.08 13.29
CA GLU A 261 -12.27 -19.68 14.58
C GLU A 261 -12.31 -20.89 15.53
N ASP A 262 -11.19 -21.14 16.22
CA ASP A 262 -11.11 -22.06 17.37
C ASP A 262 -11.75 -21.45 18.62
#